data_AF-A0A495UGD3-F1
#
_entry.id   AF-A0A495UGD3-F1
#
_cell.length_a   1.000
_cell.length_b   1.000
_cell.length_c   1.000
_cell.angle_alpha   90.00
_cell.angle_beta   90.00
_cell.angle_gamma   90.00
#
_symmetry.space_group_name_H-M   'P 1'
#
loop_
_entity.id
_entity.type
_entity.pdbx_description
1 polymer ?
#
loop_
_entity_poly.entity_id
_entity_poly.type
_entity_poly.pdbx_seq_one_letter_code
_entity_poly.pdbx_strand_id
1 'polypeptide(L)' 'MSESTAAGDATPPDIRVRRGNPTDEELAALIAVVGGAYLEESAEPAIVAPARSRWELSARGLRRPLDRERRWGGFSG' A
#
# COMPACT_ATOMS: atom_id res chain seq x y z
N MET A 1 -18.02 20.43 0.50
CA MET A 1 -17.34 19.13 0.73
C MET A 1 -16.91 18.67 -0.64
N SER A 2 -15.72 19.08 -1.08
CA SER A 2 -15.23 18.84 -2.44
C SER A 2 -14.47 17.53 -2.45
N GLU A 3 -15.00 16.52 -3.12
CA GLU A 3 -14.26 15.30 -3.46
C GLU A 3 -13.15 15.67 -4.44
N SER A 4 -11.92 15.76 -3.94
CA SER A 4 -10.74 15.76 -4.79
C SER A 4 -10.51 14.31 -5.19
N THR A 5 -11.05 13.91 -6.35
CA THR A 5 -10.63 12.68 -7.03
C THR A 5 -9.19 12.90 -7.46
N ALA A 6 -8.26 12.55 -6.57
CA ALA A 6 -6.88 12.28 -6.93
C ALA A 6 -6.89 11.02 -7.81
N ALA A 7 -7.35 11.17 -9.05
CA ALA A 7 -6.89 10.33 -10.14
C ALA A 7 -5.38 10.56 -10.17
N GLY A 8 -4.67 9.67 -9.47
CA GLY A 8 -3.24 9.78 -9.26
C GLY A 8 -2.56 10.03 -10.58
N ASP A 9 -1.50 10.82 -10.52
CA ASP A 9 -0.58 11.08 -11.62
C ASP A 9 0.08 9.76 -12.04
N ALA A 10 -0.70 8.89 -12.69
CA ALA A 10 -0.30 7.59 -13.15
C ALA A 10 0.57 7.82 -14.37
N THR A 11 1.85 8.09 -14.11
CA THR A 11 2.85 8.18 -15.16
C THR A 11 2.76 6.89 -15.98
N PRO A 12 2.49 6.98 -17.29
CA PRO A 12 2.38 5.79 -18.12
C PRO A 12 3.67 4.97 -18.06
N PRO A 13 3.58 3.63 -18.11
CA PRO A 13 4.75 2.77 -18.05
C PRO A 13 5.72 3.05 -19.22
N ASP A 14 7.01 3.23 -18.92
CA ASP A 14 8.08 3.38 -19.94
C ASP A 14 8.41 2.01 -20.55
N ILE A 15 8.02 1.80 -21.81
CA ILE A 15 8.22 0.56 -22.55
C ILE A 15 9.33 0.74 -23.58
N ARG A 16 10.38 -0.09 -23.50
CA ARG A 16 11.51 -0.07 -24.47
C ARG A 16 11.72 -1.43 -25.12
N VAL A 17 11.72 -1.45 -26.46
CA VAL A 17 12.07 -2.63 -27.25
C VAL A 17 13.58 -2.84 -27.23
N ARG A 18 14.04 -3.96 -26.67
CA ARG A 18 15.47 -4.31 -26.61
C ARG A 18 15.96 -5.13 -27.81
N ARG A 19 15.05 -5.84 -28.49
CA ARG A 19 15.35 -6.73 -29.61
C ARG A 19 14.12 -6.88 -30.52
N GLY A 20 14.34 -7.07 -31.81
CA GLY A 20 13.28 -7.18 -32.83
C GLY A 20 12.97 -5.83 -33.46
N ASN A 21 12.05 -5.83 -34.43
CA ASN A 21 11.56 -4.62 -35.09
C ASN A 21 10.04 -4.77 -35.30
N PRO A 22 9.24 -4.61 -34.22
CA PRO A 22 7.79 -4.72 -34.32
C PRO A 22 7.24 -3.64 -35.25
N THR A 23 6.11 -3.91 -35.89
CA THR A 23 5.39 -2.86 -36.60
C THR A 23 4.75 -1.88 -35.61
N ASP A 24 4.32 -0.73 -36.12
CA ASP A 24 3.62 0.28 -35.30
C ASP A 24 2.32 -0.28 -34.72
N GLU A 25 1.59 -1.09 -35.48
CA GLU A 25 0.37 -1.76 -35.01
C GLU A 25 0.65 -2.78 -33.91
N GLU A 26 1.71 -3.58 -34.05
CA GLU A 26 2.11 -4.55 -33.03
C GLU A 26 2.55 -3.86 -31.74
N LEU A 27 3.30 -2.76 -31.86
CA LEU A 27 3.72 -1.96 -30.72
C LEU A 27 2.51 -1.30 -30.02
N ALA A 28 1.57 -0.76 -30.78
CA ALA A 28 0.35 -0.18 -30.24
C ALA A 28 -0.50 -1.23 -29.51
N ALA A 29 -0.66 -2.42 -30.09
CA ALA A 29 -1.36 -3.53 -29.45
C ALA A 29 -0.69 -3.93 -28.12
N LEU A 30 0.65 -3.99 -28.10
CA LEU A 30 1.40 -4.32 -26.89
C LEU A 30 1.23 -3.26 -25.79
N ILE A 31 1.31 -1.97 -26.15
CA ILE A 31 1.08 -0.86 -25.22
C ILE A 31 -0.34 -0.93 -24.64
N ALA A 32 -1.36 -1.20 -25.46
CA ALA A 32 -2.74 -1.30 -25.00
C ALA A 32 -2.95 -2.45 -24.01
N VAL A 33 -2.40 -3.63 -24.31
CA VAL A 33 -2.53 -4.82 -23.46
C VAL A 33 -1.78 -4.64 -22.14
N VAL A 34 -0.51 -4.21 -22.20
CA VAL A 34 0.32 -4.03 -21.00
C VAL A 34 -0.19 -2.87 -20.15
N GLY A 35 -0.58 -1.76 -20.79
CA GLY A 35 -1.18 -0.61 -20.10
C GLY A 35 -2.50 -0.97 -19.42
N GLY A 36 -3.38 -1.71 -20.09
CA GLY A 36 -4.63 -2.20 -19.50
C GLY A 36 -4.39 -3.08 -18.27
N ALA A 37 -3.50 -4.08 -18.39
CA ALA A 37 -3.15 -4.96 -17.27
C ALA A 37 -2.50 -4.20 -16.10
N TYR A 38 -1.65 -3.20 -16.38
CA TYR A 38 -1.06 -2.36 -15.35
C TYR A 38 -2.11 -1.53 -14.62
N LEU A 39 -3.06 -0.94 -15.36
CA LEU A 39 -4.15 -0.17 -14.77
C LEU A 39 -5.04 -1.02 -13.87
N GLU A 40 -5.41 -2.23 -14.31
CA GLU A 40 -6.18 -3.18 -13.50
C GLU A 40 -5.43 -3.56 -12.20
N GLU A 41 -4.15 -3.93 -12.30
CA GLU A 41 -3.34 -4.26 -11.12
C GLU A 41 -3.15 -3.06 -10.18
N SER A 42 -2.94 -1.86 -10.73
CA SER A 42 -2.75 -0.65 -9.93
C SER A 42 -4.04 -0.12 -9.28
N ALA A 43 -5.20 -0.55 -9.79
CA ALA A 43 -6.51 -0.24 -9.20
C ALA A 43 -6.80 -1.10 -7.97
N GLU A 44 -6.18 -2.29 -7.88
CA GLU A 44 -6.22 -3.07 -6.65
C GLU A 44 -5.48 -2.32 -5.54
N PRO A 45 -6.12 -2.06 -4.39
CA PRO A 45 -5.45 -1.39 -3.29
C PRO A 45 -4.30 -2.27 -2.83
N ALA A 46 -3.07 -1.78 -3.02
CA ALA A 46 -1.87 -2.45 -2.56
C ALA A 46 -2.07 -2.82 -1.08
N ILE A 47 -2.06 -4.12 -0.78
CA ILE A 47 -2.13 -4.62 0.59
C ILE A 47 -0.79 -4.28 1.24
N VAL A 48 -0.69 -3.05 1.76
CA VAL A 48 0.42 -2.66 2.61
C VAL A 48 0.24 -3.43 3.92
N ALA A 49 1.05 -4.47 4.11
CA ALA A 49 1.10 -5.15 5.39
C ALA A 49 1.29 -4.08 6.49
N PRO A 50 0.49 -4.12 7.57
CA PRO A 50 0.55 -3.09 8.59
C PRO A 50 1.98 -3.01 9.12
N ALA A 51 2.62 -1.86 8.92
CA ALA A 51 3.94 -1.61 9.48
C ALA A 51 3.81 -1.67 11.01
N ARG A 52 4.69 -2.42 11.68
CA ARG A 52 4.67 -2.51 13.13
C ARG A 52 4.86 -1.10 13.70
N SER A 53 3.90 -0.65 14.50
CA SER A 53 3.96 0.63 15.17
C SER A 53 5.15 0.69 16.13
N ARG A 54 5.65 1.90 16.39
CA ARG A 54 6.69 2.11 17.40
C ARG A 54 6.26 1.60 18.79
N TRP A 55 4.97 1.61 19.08
CA TRP A 55 4.41 1.02 20.30
C TRP A 55 4.55 -0.50 20.30
N GLU A 56 4.15 -1.20 19.24
CA GLU A 56 4.31 -2.67 19.14
C GLU A 56 5.77 -3.12 19.21
N LEU A 57 6.69 -2.30 18.68
CA LEU A 57 8.13 -2.56 18.75
C LEU A 57 8.72 -2.29 20.13
N SER A 58 8.18 -1.30 20.87
CA SER A 58 8.69 -0.89 22.19
C SER A 58 7.90 -1.46 23.36
N ALA A 59 6.77 -2.12 23.10
CA ALA A 59 5.97 -2.86 24.07
C ALA A 59 6.82 -4.01 24.61
N ARG A 60 7.58 -3.72 25.66
CA ARG A 60 8.14 -4.76 26.52
C ARG A 60 6.94 -5.53 27.06
N GLY A 61 6.94 -6.85 26.89
CA GLY A 61 5.84 -7.69 27.35
C GLY A 61 5.44 -7.25 28.76
N LEU A 62 4.16 -6.91 28.95
CA LEU A 62 3.64 -6.60 30.27
C LEU A 62 4.04 -7.77 31.14
N ARG A 63 4.97 -7.56 32.08
CA ARG A 63 5.51 -8.64 32.92
C ARG A 63 4.40 -9.33 33.74
N ARG A 64 3.20 -8.74 33.76
CA ARG A 64 1.95 -9.31 34.21
C ARG A 64 0.78 -8.53 33.59
N PRO A 65 -0.31 -9.19 33.14
CA PRO A 65 -1.54 -8.51 32.79
C PRO A 65 -2.02 -7.61 33.94
N LEU A 66 -2.60 -6.46 33.61
CA LEU A 66 -3.23 -5.59 34.60
C LEU A 66 -4.38 -6.33 35.27
N ASP A 67 -4.28 -6.50 36.59
CA ASP A 67 -5.31 -7.13 37.41
C ASP A 67 -6.54 -6.21 37.47
N ARG A 68 -7.58 -6.53 36.69
CA ARG A 68 -8.82 -5.74 36.59
C ARG A 68 -9.66 -5.80 37.87
N GLU A 69 -9.39 -6.76 38.75
CA GLU A 69 -10.06 -6.87 40.05
C GLU A 69 -9.45 -5.90 41.07
N ARG A 70 -8.21 -5.44 40.82
CA ARG A 70 -7.62 -4.34 41.59
C ARG A 70 -8.21 -3.02 41.14
N ARG A 71 -8.94 -2.38 42.06
CA ARG A 71 -9.46 -1.03 41.84
C ARG A 71 -8.30 -0.05 41.73
N TRP A 72 -8.39 0.87 40.78
CA TRP A 72 -7.44 1.98 40.65
C TRP A 72 -7.66 2.92 41.84
N GLY A 73 -6.80 2.86 42.85
CA GLY A 73 -7.04 3.63 44.08
C GLY A 73 -6.06 3.43 45.23
N GLY A 74 -4.80 3.08 44.95
CA GLY A 74 -3.78 2.88 45.98
C GLY A 74 -2.82 4.05 46.20
N PHE A 75 -2.94 5.16 45.44
CA PHE A 75 -2.10 6.33 45.65
C PHE A 75 -2.71 7.21 46.75
N SER A 76 -2.33 6.93 48.00
CA SER A 76 -2.32 7.93 49.06
C SER A 76 -0.91 8.52 49.08
N GLY A 77 -0.78 9.82 48.83
CA GLY A 77 0.51 10.52 48.86
C GLY A 77 1.28 10.31 50.15
#